data_AF-A0A1D9LIG5-F1
#
_entry.id   AF-A0A1D9LIG5-F1
#
_cell.length_a   1.000
_cell.length_b   1.000
_cell.length_c   1.000
_cell.angle_alpha   90.00
_cell.angle_beta   90.00
_cell.angle_gamma   90.00
#
_symmetry.space_group_name_H-M   'P 1'
#
loop_
_entity.id
_entity.type
_entity.pdbx_description
1 polymer ?
#
loop_
_entity_poly.entity_id
_entity_poly.type
_entity_poly.pdbx_seq_one_letter_code
_entity_poly.pdbx_strand_id
1 'polypeptide(L)'
;MRMSRSILLALLALSAAPQIHAAACTANANVQTSAKSDADNRAAGGKGGHVGLHMKNAALPLPSSGAQSQIDKSVFENWAAFKQSFDKWSKDTTKPHVNCGTSGGPKDIVDAGLVGVTQGWKCTKAGGNGLCETWQKFTPVKVCFWYYNAPGSGGTAGKWLLNTAYPSLNADCS
;
A
#
# COMPACT_ATOMS: atom_id res chain seq x y z
N MET A 1 -25.36 -70.37 -14.33
CA MET A 1 -24.51 -69.16 -14.29
C MET A 1 -25.23 -68.00 -14.96
N ARG A 2 -25.69 -66.99 -14.21
CA ARG A 2 -26.09 -65.69 -14.74
C ARG A 2 -25.59 -64.62 -13.75
N MET A 3 -24.52 -63.92 -14.14
CA MET A 3 -23.99 -62.77 -13.42
C MET A 3 -24.85 -61.55 -13.74
N SER A 4 -25.50 -60.99 -12.72
CA SER A 4 -26.23 -59.71 -12.83
C SER A 4 -25.23 -58.57 -12.65
N ARG A 5 -25.17 -57.67 -13.64
CA ARG A 5 -24.24 -56.54 -13.67
C ARG A 5 -24.81 -55.35 -12.90
N SER A 6 -24.00 -54.85 -11.96
CA SER A 6 -24.20 -53.64 -11.17
C SER A 6 -24.30 -52.38 -12.04
N ILE A 7 -25.23 -51.48 -11.72
CA ILE A 7 -25.20 -50.08 -12.17
C ILE A 7 -25.28 -49.22 -10.90
N LEU A 8 -24.12 -48.73 -10.44
CA LEU A 8 -24.03 -47.67 -9.45
C LEU A 8 -23.99 -46.34 -10.21
N LEU A 9 -25.06 -45.56 -10.15
CA LEU A 9 -25.07 -44.16 -10.59
C LEU A 9 -24.51 -43.30 -9.44
N ALA A 10 -23.24 -42.91 -9.53
CA ALA A 10 -22.65 -41.90 -8.65
C ALA A 10 -22.85 -40.53 -9.30
N LEU A 11 -23.84 -39.76 -8.84
CA LEU A 11 -23.93 -38.33 -9.14
C LEU A 11 -22.81 -37.60 -8.39
N LEU A 12 -21.72 -37.30 -9.08
CA LEU A 12 -20.76 -36.28 -8.65
C LEU A 12 -21.41 -34.91 -8.83
N ALA A 13 -22.05 -34.41 -7.76
CA ALA A 13 -22.36 -33.00 -7.63
C ALA A 13 -21.05 -32.22 -7.52
N LEU A 14 -20.57 -31.68 -8.65
CA LEU A 14 -19.55 -30.65 -8.66
C LEU A 14 -20.15 -29.40 -8.01
N SER A 15 -19.97 -29.27 -6.70
CA SER A 15 -20.19 -28.02 -5.98
C SER A 15 -19.15 -27.02 -6.46
N ALA A 16 -19.57 -26.15 -7.38
CA ALA A 16 -18.82 -24.94 -7.74
C ALA A 16 -18.69 -24.07 -6.48
N ALA A 17 -17.55 -24.17 -5.80
CA ALA A 17 -17.22 -23.26 -4.73
C ALA A 17 -17.20 -21.83 -5.30
N PRO A 18 -17.81 -20.84 -4.63
CA PRO A 18 -17.74 -19.46 -5.08
C PRO A 18 -16.26 -19.06 -5.17
N GLN A 19 -15.84 -18.59 -6.34
CA GLN A 19 -14.53 -17.99 -6.51
C GLN A 19 -14.53 -16.68 -5.70
N ILE A 20 -13.99 -16.74 -4.48
CA ILE A 20 -13.74 -15.54 -3.69
C ILE A 20 -12.61 -14.79 -4.41
N HIS A 21 -12.96 -13.90 -5.33
CA HIS A 21 -12.02 -12.97 -5.90
C HIS A 21 -11.51 -12.06 -4.78
N ALA A 22 -10.18 -12.01 -4.62
CA ALA A 22 -9.53 -11.11 -3.69
C ALA A 22 -9.99 -9.67 -3.94
N ALA A 23 -10.49 -8.99 -2.91
CA ALA A 23 -10.97 -7.62 -3.03
C ALA A 23 -9.82 -6.66 -3.36
N ALA A 24 -10.14 -5.56 -4.05
CA ALA A 24 -9.24 -4.45 -4.28
C ALA A 24 -8.63 -3.98 -2.94
N CYS A 25 -7.32 -3.72 -2.92
CA CYS A 25 -6.65 -3.27 -1.70
C CYS A 25 -7.19 -1.93 -1.19
N THR A 26 -7.57 -1.04 -2.10
CA THR A 26 -8.21 0.23 -1.76
C THR A 26 -9.54 0.04 -1.02
N ALA A 27 -10.27 -1.07 -1.21
CA ALA A 27 -11.51 -1.35 -0.50
C ALA A 27 -11.30 -2.07 0.85
N ASN A 28 -10.07 -2.49 1.18
CA ASN A 28 -9.80 -3.19 2.42
C ASN A 28 -9.93 -2.25 3.64
N ALA A 29 -10.68 -2.65 4.66
CA ALA A 29 -10.96 -1.82 5.83
C ALA A 29 -9.70 -1.44 6.63
N ASN A 30 -8.69 -2.32 6.71
CA ASN A 30 -7.43 -2.04 7.38
C ASN A 30 -6.56 -1.08 6.57
N VAL A 31 -6.58 -1.20 5.24
CA VAL A 31 -5.94 -0.22 4.33
C VAL A 31 -6.58 1.16 4.51
N GLN A 32 -7.91 1.24 4.45
CA GLN A 32 -8.66 2.48 4.66
C GLN A 32 -8.38 3.11 6.04
N THR A 33 -8.34 2.29 7.09
CA THR A 33 -7.99 2.76 8.44
C THR A 33 -6.56 3.29 8.50
N SER A 34 -5.59 2.55 7.94
CA SER A 34 -4.18 2.97 7.90
C SER A 34 -3.95 4.24 7.06
N ALA A 35 -4.89 4.60 6.19
CA ALA A 35 -4.82 5.83 5.41
C ALA A 35 -5.52 7.04 6.07
N LYS A 36 -6.20 6.88 7.22
CA LYS A 36 -6.92 7.98 7.90
C LYS A 36 -5.97 9.03 8.45
N SER A 37 -5.00 8.60 9.24
CA SER A 37 -4.00 9.45 9.89
C SER A 37 -2.66 8.73 10.01
N ASP A 38 -1.59 9.51 10.18
CA ASP A 38 -0.26 8.98 10.47
C ASP A 38 -0.26 8.16 11.77
N ALA A 39 -1.04 8.58 12.77
CA ALA A 39 -1.22 7.86 14.02
C ALA A 39 -1.89 6.48 13.79
N ASP A 40 -2.95 6.41 12.99
CA ASP A 40 -3.64 5.15 12.68
C ASP A 40 -2.75 4.20 11.88
N ASN A 41 -1.96 4.74 10.95
CA ASN A 41 -1.00 3.95 10.17
C ASN A 41 0.04 3.28 11.08
N ARG A 42 0.62 4.03 12.01
CA ARG A 42 1.56 3.51 13.02
C ARG A 42 0.90 2.50 13.96
N ALA A 43 -0.29 2.82 14.47
CA ALA A 43 -1.02 1.97 15.42
C ALA A 43 -1.41 0.60 14.82
N ALA A 44 -1.64 0.54 13.50
CA ALA A 44 -2.01 -0.68 12.82
C ALA A 44 -0.88 -1.73 12.72
N GLY A 45 0.34 -1.41 13.18
CA GLY A 45 1.43 -2.38 13.25
C GLY A 45 2.03 -2.71 11.88
N GLY A 46 1.90 -1.82 10.89
CA GLY A 46 2.78 -1.86 9.72
C GLY A 46 4.21 -1.96 10.24
N LYS A 47 5.06 -2.80 9.65
CA LYS A 47 6.50 -2.85 9.98
C LYS A 47 7.14 -1.51 9.61
N GLY A 48 6.81 -0.46 10.37
CA GLY A 48 7.33 0.86 10.17
C GLY A 48 6.38 2.02 9.86
N GLY A 49 5.04 1.91 9.90
CA GLY A 49 4.15 3.08 9.68
C GLY A 49 4.63 4.07 8.58
N HIS A 50 5.17 3.56 7.47
CA HIS A 50 6.13 4.31 6.66
C HIS A 50 5.48 5.48 5.92
N VAL A 51 4.15 5.49 5.76
CA VAL A 51 3.45 6.60 5.10
C VAL A 51 3.85 7.94 5.72
N GLY A 52 3.91 8.03 7.07
CA GLY A 52 4.33 9.25 7.75
C GLY A 52 5.79 9.66 7.49
N LEU A 53 6.67 8.68 7.27
CA LEU A 53 8.05 8.92 6.85
C LEU A 53 8.14 9.48 5.42
N HIS A 54 7.09 9.35 4.60
CA HIS A 54 7.02 9.95 3.28
C HIS A 54 6.28 11.29 3.27
N MET A 55 6.52 12.08 4.32
CA MET A 55 6.09 13.47 4.45
C MET A 55 7.33 14.37 4.62
N LYS A 56 7.37 15.51 3.92
CA LYS A 56 8.46 16.49 4.02
C LYS A 56 8.72 16.95 5.46
N ASN A 57 7.66 17.02 6.27
CA ASN A 57 7.69 17.43 7.67
C ASN A 57 7.54 16.25 8.64
N ALA A 58 8.02 15.06 8.28
CA ALA A 58 8.08 13.94 9.21
C ALA A 58 8.73 14.37 10.54
N ALA A 59 8.06 14.08 11.66
CA ALA A 59 8.46 14.51 13.00
C ALA A 59 8.61 13.31 13.94
N LEU A 60 9.34 13.51 15.04
CA LEU A 60 9.51 12.51 16.08
C LEU A 60 8.19 12.25 16.85
N PRO A 61 7.99 11.04 17.40
CA PRO A 61 8.86 9.87 17.30
C PRO A 61 8.74 9.16 15.94
N LEU A 62 9.88 8.73 15.38
CA LEU A 62 9.89 7.92 14.15
C LEU A 62 9.59 6.44 14.48
N PRO A 63 8.96 5.72 13.54
CA PRO A 63 8.76 4.27 13.68
C PRO A 63 10.10 3.51 13.76
N SER A 64 10.10 2.37 14.44
CA SER A 64 11.30 1.54 14.74
C SER A 64 11.85 0.75 13.55
N SER A 65 11.29 0.91 12.35
CA SER A 65 11.74 0.20 11.14
C SER A 65 13.06 0.75 10.63
N GLY A 66 14.05 -0.13 10.46
CA GLY A 66 15.38 0.20 9.99
C GLY A 66 15.38 0.75 8.56
N ALA A 67 15.35 2.07 8.44
CA ALA A 67 15.89 2.89 7.35
C ALA A 67 15.66 4.35 7.75
N GLN A 68 16.30 4.78 8.84
CA GLN A 68 16.06 6.09 9.46
C GLN A 68 16.43 7.26 8.53
N SER A 69 17.21 7.04 7.47
CA SER A 69 17.53 8.08 6.51
C SER A 69 16.39 8.29 5.51
N GLN A 70 15.99 9.56 5.38
CA GLN A 70 15.16 10.04 4.27
C GLN A 70 15.94 10.27 2.98
N ILE A 71 17.27 10.22 3.00
CA ILE A 71 18.10 10.54 1.84
C ILE A 71 17.64 9.75 0.61
N ASP A 72 17.58 10.44 -0.52
CA ASP A 72 17.09 9.97 -1.81
C ASP A 72 15.63 9.53 -1.88
N LYS A 73 14.91 9.47 -0.76
CA LYS A 73 13.48 9.17 -0.76
C LYS A 73 12.69 10.39 -1.24
N SER A 74 11.63 10.08 -1.99
CA SER A 74 10.63 11.05 -2.41
C SER A 74 9.43 11.03 -1.47
N VAL A 75 8.88 12.20 -1.17
CA VAL A 75 7.85 12.41 -0.16
C VAL A 75 6.77 13.37 -0.63
N PHE A 76 5.59 13.28 -0.02
CA PHE A 76 4.55 14.30 -0.13
C PHE A 76 4.89 15.53 0.72
N GLU A 77 4.15 16.62 0.52
CA GLU A 77 4.34 17.84 1.32
C GLU A 77 4.02 17.58 2.79
N ASN A 78 2.91 16.89 3.01
CA ASN A 78 2.29 16.65 4.30
C ASN A 78 1.19 15.60 4.13
N TRP A 79 0.60 15.20 5.27
CA TRP A 79 -0.46 14.19 5.29
C TRP A 79 -1.69 14.58 4.47
N ALA A 80 -2.04 15.86 4.39
CA ALA A 80 -3.22 16.30 3.65
C ALA A 80 -3.06 16.06 2.14
N ALA A 81 -1.88 16.36 1.58
CA ALA A 81 -1.56 16.07 0.19
C ALA A 81 -1.62 14.57 -0.12
N PHE A 82 -1.04 13.74 0.76
CA PHE A 82 -1.17 12.28 0.67
C PHE A 82 -2.64 11.84 0.71
N LYS A 83 -3.41 12.31 1.70
CA LYS A 83 -4.78 11.85 1.92
C LYS A 83 -5.69 12.20 0.75
N GLN A 84 -5.56 13.43 0.23
CA GLN A 84 -6.26 13.85 -0.97
C GLN A 84 -5.96 12.92 -2.16
N SER A 85 -4.67 12.61 -2.36
CA SER A 85 -4.23 11.71 -3.43
C SER A 85 -4.82 10.30 -3.28
N PHE A 86 -4.74 9.73 -2.08
CA PHE A 86 -5.29 8.41 -1.78
C PHE A 86 -6.82 8.36 -1.88
N ASP A 87 -7.52 9.40 -1.43
CA ASP A 87 -8.98 9.47 -1.52
C ASP A 87 -9.46 9.60 -2.96
N LYS A 88 -8.70 10.31 -3.79
CA LYS A 88 -8.98 10.39 -5.22
C LYS A 88 -8.73 9.05 -5.90
N TRP A 89 -7.61 8.40 -5.59
CA TRP A 89 -7.30 7.08 -6.14
C TRP A 89 -8.30 6.01 -5.71
N SER A 90 -8.56 5.87 -4.42
CA SER A 90 -9.40 4.78 -3.88
C SER A 90 -10.86 4.81 -4.33
N LYS A 91 -11.31 5.92 -4.91
CA LYS A 91 -12.66 6.11 -5.48
C LYS A 91 -12.68 6.07 -7.01
N ASP A 92 -11.51 6.02 -7.65
CA ASP A 92 -11.41 5.97 -9.10
C ASP A 92 -11.79 4.58 -9.61
N THR A 93 -12.92 4.50 -10.30
CA THR A 93 -13.43 3.25 -10.88
C THR A 93 -13.04 3.08 -12.35
N THR A 94 -12.35 4.05 -12.95
CA THR A 94 -11.94 4.03 -14.36
C THR A 94 -10.65 3.26 -14.59
N LYS A 95 -9.90 2.96 -13.52
CA LYS A 95 -8.66 2.19 -13.53
C LYS A 95 -8.77 1.01 -12.55
N PRO A 96 -8.21 -0.16 -12.88
CA PRO A 96 -8.18 -1.27 -11.95
C PRO A 96 -7.26 -0.98 -10.76
N HIS A 97 -7.68 -1.40 -9.57
CA HIS A 97 -6.83 -1.46 -8.39
C HIS A 97 -6.16 -2.82 -8.28
N VAL A 98 -4.97 -2.88 -7.71
CA VAL A 98 -4.39 -4.17 -7.29
C VAL A 98 -5.25 -4.81 -6.19
N ASN A 99 -5.37 -6.14 -6.28
CA ASN A 99 -6.11 -6.92 -5.30
C ASN A 99 -5.24 -7.33 -4.11
N CYS A 100 -5.84 -7.34 -2.93
CA CYS A 100 -5.21 -7.81 -1.70
C CYS A 100 -5.33 -9.33 -1.61
N GLY A 101 -4.23 -10.04 -1.86
CA GLY A 101 -4.16 -11.51 -1.77
C GLY A 101 -4.01 -12.05 -0.34
N THR A 102 -3.36 -13.19 -0.18
CA THR A 102 -3.13 -13.81 1.15
C THR A 102 -1.96 -13.14 1.90
N SER A 103 -0.91 -12.75 1.18
CA SER A 103 0.28 -12.05 1.67
C SER A 103 1.01 -11.37 0.50
N GLY A 104 2.02 -10.57 0.78
CA GLY A 104 2.88 -9.90 -0.20
C GLY A 104 2.87 -8.38 -0.05
N GLY A 105 3.22 -7.71 -1.14
CA GLY A 105 3.30 -6.26 -1.19
C GLY A 105 3.02 -5.66 -2.57
N PRO A 106 1.81 -5.84 -3.14
CA PRO A 106 1.44 -5.21 -4.40
C PRO A 106 1.38 -3.69 -4.27
N LYS A 107 1.57 -3.01 -5.39
CA LYS A 107 1.57 -1.54 -5.48
C LYS A 107 0.60 -1.09 -6.57
N ASP A 108 -0.16 -0.05 -6.28
CA ASP A 108 -0.75 0.76 -7.34
C ASP A 108 0.26 1.84 -7.76
N ILE A 109 0.45 2.02 -9.07
CA ILE A 109 1.26 3.07 -9.67
C ILE A 109 0.33 3.89 -10.57
N VAL A 110 0.13 5.15 -10.22
CA VAL A 110 -0.86 6.02 -10.86
C VAL A 110 -0.20 7.27 -11.39
N ASP A 111 -0.77 7.87 -12.43
CA ASP A 111 -0.31 9.19 -12.90
C ASP A 111 -0.52 10.24 -11.80
N ALA A 112 0.52 11.00 -11.49
CA ALA A 112 0.47 11.98 -10.41
C ALA A 112 -0.64 13.03 -10.63
N GLY A 113 -0.82 13.48 -11.88
CA GLY A 113 -1.89 14.40 -12.27
C GLY A 113 -3.30 13.82 -12.06
N LEU A 114 -3.50 12.53 -12.29
CA LEU A 114 -4.80 11.87 -12.07
C LEU A 114 -5.19 11.90 -10.60
N VAL A 115 -4.21 11.81 -9.69
CA VAL A 115 -4.44 11.88 -8.23
C VAL A 115 -4.18 13.26 -7.63
N GLY A 116 -4.07 14.30 -8.45
CA GLY A 116 -3.97 15.69 -7.99
C GLY A 116 -2.62 16.07 -7.36
N VAL A 117 -1.58 15.28 -7.62
CA VAL A 117 -0.23 15.51 -7.09
C VAL A 117 0.60 16.22 -8.15
N THR A 118 0.91 17.49 -7.91
CA THR A 118 1.68 18.34 -8.83
C THR A 118 3.10 18.59 -8.36
N GLN A 119 3.40 18.23 -7.10
CA GLN A 119 4.67 18.50 -6.44
C GLN A 119 5.04 17.32 -5.54
N GLY A 120 6.33 17.00 -5.53
CA GLY A 120 6.96 16.08 -4.60
C GLY A 120 8.27 16.68 -4.11
N TRP A 121 8.84 16.09 -3.06
CA TRP A 121 10.12 16.51 -2.50
C TRP A 121 11.03 15.32 -2.40
N LYS A 122 12.25 15.43 -2.94
CA LYS A 122 13.30 14.44 -2.78
C LYS A 122 14.25 14.93 -1.71
N CYS A 123 14.57 14.08 -0.73
CA CYS A 123 15.59 14.43 0.23
C CYS A 123 16.98 14.34 -0.40
N THR A 124 17.78 15.40 -0.30
CA THR A 124 19.16 15.42 -0.79
C THR A 124 20.19 15.36 0.33
N LYS A 125 19.77 15.62 1.58
CA LYS A 125 20.62 15.53 2.77
C LYS A 125 19.79 15.25 4.01
N ALA A 126 20.17 14.23 4.77
CA ALA A 126 19.60 13.91 6.08
C ALA A 126 20.53 14.35 7.22
N GLY A 127 19.94 14.78 8.33
CA GLY A 127 20.62 15.11 9.57
C GLY A 127 20.96 13.88 10.42
N GLY A 128 21.63 14.09 11.54
CA GLY A 128 22.07 13.01 12.45
C GLY A 128 20.93 12.19 13.08
N ASN A 129 19.70 12.70 13.05
CA ASN A 129 18.49 12.02 13.50
C ASN A 129 17.77 11.25 12.37
N GLY A 130 18.34 11.20 11.17
CA GLY A 130 17.78 10.54 9.99
C GLY A 130 16.71 11.36 9.24
N LEU A 131 16.22 12.46 9.82
CA LEU A 131 15.28 13.35 9.15
C LEU A 131 15.98 14.16 8.07
N CYS A 132 15.24 14.49 7.02
CA CYS A 132 15.79 15.31 5.96
C CYS A 132 15.94 16.77 6.38
N GLU A 133 17.11 17.35 6.12
CA GLU A 133 17.40 18.77 6.34
C GLU A 133 17.29 19.57 5.03
N THR A 134 17.53 18.93 3.89
CA THR A 134 17.52 19.58 2.58
C THR A 134 16.63 18.84 1.60
N TRP A 135 15.64 19.58 1.08
CA TRP A 135 14.65 19.06 0.16
C TRP A 135 14.79 19.69 -1.22
N GLN A 136 14.81 18.85 -2.25
CA GLN A 136 14.65 19.29 -3.63
C GLN A 136 13.19 19.07 -4.06
N LYS A 137 12.49 20.15 -4.39
CA LYS A 137 11.16 20.08 -4.98
C LYS A 137 11.23 19.56 -6.41
N PHE A 138 10.29 18.72 -6.81
CA PHE A 138 10.16 18.21 -8.16
C PHE A 138 8.68 18.08 -8.58
N THR A 139 8.43 17.92 -9.88
CA THR A 139 7.11 17.58 -10.42
C THR A 139 7.02 16.06 -10.64
N PRO A 140 6.19 15.33 -9.89
CA PRO A 140 6.11 13.88 -10.00
C PRO A 140 5.43 13.46 -11.30
N VAL A 141 5.86 12.33 -11.86
CA VAL A 141 5.16 11.68 -12.99
C VAL A 141 4.17 10.64 -12.48
N LYS A 142 4.52 9.95 -11.39
CA LYS A 142 3.70 8.91 -10.78
C LYS A 142 3.52 9.14 -9.28
N VAL A 143 2.52 8.46 -8.72
CA VAL A 143 2.37 8.23 -7.29
C VAL A 143 2.27 6.72 -7.07
N CYS A 144 2.99 6.23 -6.07
CA CYS A 144 2.94 4.84 -5.65
C CYS A 144 2.09 4.72 -4.38
N PHE A 145 1.18 3.75 -4.32
CA PHE A 145 0.54 3.29 -3.09
C PHE A 145 0.93 1.84 -2.84
N TRP A 146 1.74 1.59 -1.81
CA TRP A 146 2.25 0.25 -1.52
C TRP A 146 1.48 -0.38 -0.36
N TYR A 147 0.78 -1.48 -0.66
CA TYR A 147 0.07 -2.28 0.33
C TYR A 147 0.97 -3.39 0.88
N TYR A 148 0.77 -3.81 2.13
CA TYR A 148 1.60 -4.84 2.74
C TYR A 148 0.82 -5.79 3.66
N ASN A 149 1.06 -7.08 3.47
CA ASN A 149 0.61 -8.17 4.34
C ASN A 149 1.71 -9.23 4.43
N ALA A 150 2.24 -9.51 5.61
CA ALA A 150 3.20 -10.62 5.76
C ALA A 150 2.97 -11.38 7.07
N PRO A 151 3.15 -12.71 7.09
CA PRO A 151 3.10 -13.51 8.32
C PRO A 151 4.35 -13.27 9.21
N GLY A 152 4.27 -13.65 10.49
CA GLY A 152 5.40 -13.69 11.44
C GLY A 152 5.31 -12.71 12.63
N SER A 153 6.28 -12.78 13.56
CA SER A 153 6.26 -12.09 14.88
C SER A 153 6.28 -10.56 14.84
N GLY A 154 6.55 -9.97 13.68
CA GLY A 154 6.36 -8.54 13.43
C GLY A 154 5.61 -8.27 12.12
N GLY A 155 4.98 -9.29 11.52
CA GLY A 155 4.27 -9.17 10.26
C GLY A 155 2.84 -8.68 10.44
N THR A 156 2.23 -8.16 9.37
CA THR A 156 0.82 -7.73 9.35
C THR A 156 -0.10 -8.91 8.99
N ALA A 157 0.14 -10.07 9.59
CA ALA A 157 -0.50 -11.34 9.22
C ALA A 157 -2.04 -11.20 9.25
N GLY A 158 -2.68 -11.36 8.08
CA GLY A 158 -4.14 -11.21 7.94
C GLY A 158 -4.65 -9.76 7.97
N LYS A 159 -3.77 -8.76 8.07
CA LYS A 159 -4.09 -7.33 8.11
C LYS A 159 -3.39 -6.59 6.98
N TRP A 160 -4.05 -6.42 5.85
CA TRP A 160 -3.53 -5.56 4.78
C TRP A 160 -3.50 -4.10 5.22
N LEU A 161 -2.36 -3.43 5.05
CA LEU A 161 -2.20 -2.01 5.37
C LEU A 161 -1.64 -1.26 4.17
N LEU A 162 -1.94 0.03 4.05
CA LEU A 162 -1.14 0.94 3.23
C LEU A 162 0.18 1.18 3.98
N ASN A 163 1.26 0.56 3.52
CA ASN A 163 2.54 0.61 4.22
C ASN A 163 3.27 1.92 3.94
N THR A 164 3.32 2.34 2.68
CA THR A 164 3.91 3.62 2.26
C THR A 164 3.18 4.14 1.01
N ALA A 165 3.30 5.44 0.79
CA ALA A 165 2.94 6.07 -0.46
C ALA A 165 3.93 7.19 -0.75
N TYR A 166 4.23 7.44 -2.02
CA TYR A 166 5.12 8.54 -2.41
C TYR A 166 4.91 9.01 -3.85
N PRO A 167 5.13 10.30 -4.13
CA PRO A 167 5.35 10.77 -5.49
C PRO A 167 6.69 10.26 -6.03
N SER A 168 6.75 9.95 -7.33
CA SER A 168 7.98 9.49 -7.98
C SER A 168 8.26 10.24 -9.29
N LEU A 169 9.54 10.38 -9.59
CA LEU A 169 10.08 10.79 -10.89
C LEU A 169 10.17 9.62 -11.88
N ASN A 170 10.07 8.38 -11.39
CA ASN A 170 10.22 7.17 -12.17
C ASN A 170 8.85 6.55 -12.47
N ALA A 171 8.66 6.08 -13.71
CA ALA A 171 7.40 5.50 -14.16
C ALA A 171 7.02 4.20 -13.43
N ASP A 172 8.01 3.48 -12.93
CA ASP A 172 7.89 2.22 -12.18
C ASP A 172 7.89 2.42 -10.65
N CYS A 173 8.00 3.68 -10.20
CA CYS A 173 8.16 4.01 -8.78
C CYS A 173 9.37 3.28 -8.15
N SER A 174 10.49 3.22 -8.87
CA SER A 174 11.82 2.87 -8.33
C SER A 174 12.45 4.01 -7.54
#